data_AF-A0A7W1DQQ4-F1
#
_entry.id   AF-A0A7W1DQQ4-F1
#
_cell.length_a   1.000
_cell.length_b   1.000
_cell.length_c   1.000
_cell.angle_alpha   90.00
_cell.angle_beta   90.00
_cell.angle_gamma   90.00
#
_symmetry.space_group_name_H-M   'P 1'
#
loop_
_entity.id
_entity.type
_entity.pdbx_description
1 polymer ?
#
loop_
_entity_poly.entity_id
_entity_poly.type
_entity_poly.pdbx_seq_one_letter_code
_entity_poly.pdbx_strand_id
1 'polypeptide(L)'
;MRTLTRLEMYELAWSEPMQSLAKKLSLSDRGLAKICASANIPVPARGYWAKLQAGKKVERWPLPARALGQRETIWIERSARGDDRESDADILNSPMPPAPIFTSDMDDVRAQAAALVRKMPLPLGDTHGWHSRRSRSVSLRTRSAPASRRNLRIRPPGTIPSLPRRSRSGGCGFSTLCSSA
;
A
#
# COMPACT_ATOMS: atom_id res chain seq x y z
N MET A 1 28.37 -6.39 -10.63
CA MET A 1 26.91 -6.16 -10.56
C MET A 1 26.27 -6.87 -11.73
N ARG A 2 25.33 -7.81 -11.52
CA ARG A 2 24.68 -8.55 -12.62
C ARG A 2 23.21 -8.16 -12.68
N THR A 3 22.79 -7.55 -13.78
CA THR A 3 21.40 -7.11 -14.01
C THR A 3 20.74 -8.07 -14.99
N LEU A 4 19.63 -8.67 -14.58
CA LEU A 4 18.83 -9.58 -15.41
C LEU A 4 17.40 -9.06 -15.49
N THR A 5 16.76 -9.23 -16.64
CA THR A 5 15.32 -8.97 -16.74
C THR A 5 14.53 -10.10 -16.10
N ARG A 6 13.29 -9.81 -15.70
CA ARG A 6 12.36 -10.80 -15.16
C ARG A 6 12.15 -11.99 -16.09
N LEU A 7 12.10 -11.74 -17.40
CA LEU A 7 11.90 -12.77 -18.41
C LEU A 7 13.13 -13.69 -18.53
N GLU A 8 14.33 -13.11 -18.61
CA GLU A 8 15.58 -13.89 -18.62
C GLU A 8 15.73 -14.74 -17.36
N MET A 9 15.43 -14.18 -16.18
CA MET A 9 15.48 -14.92 -14.92
C MET A 9 14.51 -16.11 -14.91
N TYR A 10 13.32 -15.93 -15.49
CA TYR A 10 12.37 -17.02 -15.68
C TYR A 10 12.88 -18.06 -16.67
N GLU A 11 13.46 -17.67 -17.80
CA GLU A 11 14.01 -18.62 -18.76
C GLU A 11 15.13 -19.46 -18.16
N LEU A 12 16.04 -18.84 -17.43
CA LEU A 12 17.12 -19.51 -16.70
C LEU A 12 16.56 -20.50 -15.67
N ALA A 13 15.60 -20.09 -14.84
CA ALA A 13 15.00 -20.94 -13.81
C ALA A 13 14.34 -22.22 -14.34
N TRP A 14 13.98 -22.22 -15.62
CA TRP A 14 13.30 -23.33 -16.29
C TRP A 14 14.19 -24.08 -17.30
N SER A 15 15.38 -23.56 -17.63
CA SER A 15 16.37 -24.27 -18.43
C SER A 15 17.29 -25.14 -17.57
N GLU A 16 17.56 -24.73 -16.33
CA GLU A 16 18.49 -25.40 -15.43
C GLU A 16 17.97 -25.56 -13.99
N PRO A 17 18.44 -26.59 -13.25
CA PRO A 17 18.08 -26.75 -11.85
C PRO A 17 18.61 -25.61 -10.98
N MET A 18 17.80 -25.19 -10.00
CA MET A 18 18.08 -24.08 -9.08
C MET A 18 19.46 -24.19 -8.41
N GLN A 19 19.92 -25.40 -8.07
CA GLN A 19 21.23 -25.61 -7.45
C GLN A 19 22.39 -25.23 -8.38
N SER A 20 22.29 -25.56 -9.67
CA SER A 20 23.30 -25.19 -10.66
C SER A 20 23.25 -23.69 -10.95
N LEU A 21 22.05 -23.13 -11.07
CA LEU A 21 21.86 -21.69 -11.27
C LEU A 21 22.39 -20.86 -10.09
N ALA A 22 22.13 -21.29 -8.86
CA ALA A 22 22.61 -20.61 -7.66
C ALA A 22 24.14 -20.54 -7.64
N LYS A 23 24.83 -21.64 -8.01
CA LYS A 23 26.29 -21.66 -8.16
C LYS A 23 26.78 -20.69 -9.23
N LYS A 24 26.14 -20.65 -10.40
CA LYS A 24 26.49 -19.74 -11.51
C LYS A 24 26.31 -18.27 -11.13
N LEU A 25 25.28 -17.97 -10.33
CA LEU A 25 24.97 -16.62 -9.87
C LEU A 25 25.67 -16.28 -8.54
N SER A 26 26.50 -17.17 -7.99
CA SER A 26 27.17 -17.01 -6.70
C SER A 26 26.21 -16.66 -5.55
N LEU A 27 25.00 -17.24 -5.60
CA LEU A 27 23.93 -17.09 -4.62
C LEU A 27 23.73 -18.38 -3.83
N SER A 28 23.06 -18.27 -2.68
CA SER A 28 22.51 -19.45 -2.00
C SER A 28 21.19 -19.87 -2.65
N ASP A 29 20.87 -21.17 -2.65
CA ASP A 29 19.60 -21.69 -3.17
C ASP A 29 18.39 -20.95 -2.59
N ARG A 30 18.42 -20.67 -1.28
CA ARG A 30 17.36 -19.90 -0.60
C ARG A 30 17.36 -18.43 -0.99
N GLY A 31 18.52 -17.84 -1.24
CA GLY A 31 18.65 -16.46 -1.75
C GLY A 31 18.07 -16.31 -3.14
N LEU A 32 18.37 -17.26 -4.03
CA LEU A 32 17.80 -17.30 -5.37
C LEU A 32 16.28 -17.49 -5.32
N ALA A 33 15.79 -18.41 -4.49
CA ALA A 33 14.35 -18.59 -4.29
C ALA A 33 13.65 -17.33 -3.76
N LYS A 34 14.29 -16.58 -2.86
CA LYS A 34 13.77 -15.29 -2.37
C LYS A 34 13.66 -14.26 -3.49
N ILE A 35 14.68 -14.17 -4.35
CA ILE A 35 14.68 -13.24 -5.49
C ILE A 35 13.55 -13.60 -6.48
N CYS A 36 13.39 -14.89 -6.80
CA CYS A 36 12.30 -15.35 -7.66
C CYS A 36 10.93 -15.04 -7.04
N ALA A 37 10.77 -15.28 -5.73
CA ALA A 37 9.52 -14.97 -5.02
C ALA A 37 9.22 -13.47 -5.02
N SER A 38 10.21 -12.61 -4.75
CA SER A 38 10.01 -11.16 -4.78
C SER A 38 9.63 -10.64 -6.15
N ALA A 39 10.18 -11.24 -7.22
CA ALA A 39 9.89 -10.87 -8.61
C ALA A 39 8.61 -11.54 -9.17
N ASN A 40 7.85 -12.26 -8.35
CA ASN A 40 6.69 -13.05 -8.77
C ASN A 40 7.00 -13.96 -9.98
N ILE A 41 8.13 -14.66 -9.94
CA ILE A 41 8.54 -15.64 -10.94
C ILE A 41 8.14 -17.04 -10.44
N PRO A 42 7.33 -17.80 -11.18
CA PRO A 42 6.99 -19.17 -10.79
C PRO A 42 8.21 -20.06 -10.93
N VAL A 43 8.59 -20.69 -9.82
CA VAL A 43 9.71 -21.63 -9.75
C VAL A 43 9.18 -23.05 -9.97
N PRO A 44 9.89 -23.93 -10.72
CA PRO A 44 9.47 -25.32 -10.88
C PRO A 44 9.34 -26.03 -9.52
N ALA A 45 8.31 -26.86 -9.39
CA ALA A 45 8.04 -27.61 -8.16
C ALA A 45 9.20 -28.57 -7.82
N ARG A 46 9.34 -28.90 -6.53
CA ARG A 46 10.31 -29.91 -6.06
C ARG A 46 9.98 -31.25 -6.74
N GLY A 47 10.93 -31.76 -7.52
CA GLY A 47 10.74 -32.98 -8.32
C GLY A 47 10.36 -32.76 -9.79
N TYR A 48 10.16 -31.52 -10.25
CA TYR A 48 10.02 -31.20 -11.68
C TYR A 48 11.18 -31.79 -12.49
N TRP A 49 12.41 -31.56 -12.03
CA TRP A 49 13.63 -32.06 -12.67
C TRP A 49 13.73 -33.59 -12.64
N ALA A 50 13.31 -34.23 -11.54
CA ALA A 50 13.28 -35.70 -11.47
C ALA A 50 12.28 -36.30 -12.46
N LYS A 51 11.11 -35.67 -12.64
CA LYS A 51 10.11 -36.08 -13.64
C LYS A 51 10.62 -35.88 -15.07
N LEU A 52 11.33 -34.79 -15.33
CA LEU A 52 11.94 -34.50 -16.63
C LEU A 52 13.00 -35.56 -17.00
N GLN A 53 13.88 -35.92 -16.04
CA GLN A 53 14.88 -36.97 -16.22
C GLN A 53 14.24 -38.36 -16.39
N ALA A 54 13.11 -38.60 -15.74
CA ALA A 54 12.33 -39.83 -15.91
C ALA A 54 11.48 -39.86 -17.21
N GLY A 55 11.64 -38.90 -18.12
CA GLY A 55 10.94 -38.84 -19.41
C GLY A 55 9.43 -38.59 -19.30
N LYS A 56 8.93 -38.13 -18.13
CA LYS A 56 7.51 -37.84 -17.96
C LYS A 56 7.17 -36.50 -18.62
N LYS A 57 5.97 -36.40 -19.18
CA LYS A 57 5.44 -35.12 -19.67
C LYS A 57 5.30 -34.15 -18.50
N VAL A 58 5.98 -33.02 -18.57
CA VAL A 58 5.92 -31.97 -17.54
C VAL A 58 5.43 -30.67 -18.17
N GLU A 59 4.54 -29.98 -17.46
CA GLU A 59 3.96 -28.72 -17.93
C GLU A 59 4.68 -27.53 -17.31
N ARG A 60 4.92 -26.51 -18.13
CA ARG A 60 5.59 -25.27 -17.73
C ARG A 60 4.56 -24.20 -17.42
N TRP A 61 4.72 -23.56 -16.25
CA TRP A 61 3.80 -22.52 -15.82
C TRP A 61 4.13 -21.19 -16.49
N PRO A 62 3.18 -20.53 -17.17
CA PRO A 62 3.44 -19.26 -17.82
C PRO A 62 3.80 -18.17 -16.80
N LEU A 63 4.59 -17.20 -17.24
CA LEU A 63 4.99 -16.06 -16.42
C LEU A 63 3.76 -15.17 -16.13
N PRO A 64 3.36 -14.94 -14.86
CA PRO A 64 2.21 -14.10 -14.56
C PRO A 64 2.49 -12.64 -14.92
N ALA A 65 1.44 -11.83 -15.06
CA ALA A 65 1.61 -10.38 -15.22
C ALA A 65 2.32 -9.78 -13.99
N ARG A 66 3.02 -8.67 -14.19
CA ARG A 66 3.68 -7.94 -13.09
C ARG A 66 2.62 -7.35 -12.16
N ALA A 67 2.86 -7.44 -10.85
CA ALA A 67 2.09 -6.68 -9.88
C ALA A 67 2.50 -5.20 -9.92
N LEU A 68 1.63 -4.32 -9.41
CA LEU A 68 1.86 -2.88 -9.36
C LEU A 68 3.14 -2.59 -8.57
N GLY A 69 4.00 -1.72 -9.11
CA GLY A 69 5.26 -1.33 -8.48
C GLY A 69 6.37 -2.40 -8.50
N GLN A 70 6.14 -3.56 -9.13
CA GLN A 70 7.19 -4.56 -9.32
C GLN A 70 8.20 -4.11 -10.38
N ARG A 71 9.49 -4.32 -10.09
CA ARG A 71 10.58 -3.98 -11.01
C ARG A 71 10.64 -5.00 -12.16
N GLU A 72 10.95 -4.50 -13.36
CA GLU A 72 11.28 -5.33 -14.52
C GLU A 72 12.64 -6.00 -14.37
N THR A 73 13.59 -5.24 -13.81
CA THR A 73 14.99 -5.62 -13.72
C THR A 73 15.32 -6.10 -12.31
N ILE A 74 16.00 -7.24 -12.25
CA ILE A 74 16.50 -7.89 -11.05
C ILE A 74 17.99 -7.60 -10.96
N TRP A 75 18.40 -7.00 -9.86
CA TRP A 75 19.81 -6.73 -9.58
C TRP A 75 20.33 -7.80 -8.65
N ILE A 76 21.25 -8.62 -9.15
CA ILE A 76 21.93 -9.65 -8.37
C ILE A 76 23.25 -9.06 -7.95
N GLU A 77 23.24 -8.50 -6.75
CA GLU A 77 24.45 -8.11 -6.02
C GLU A 77 24.60 -8.98 -4.77
N ARG A 78 25.85 -9.28 -4.44
CA ARG A 78 26.18 -9.70 -3.08
C ARG A 78 26.27 -8.41 -2.30
N SER A 79 25.18 -8.01 -1.63
CA SER A 79 25.23 -6.89 -0.70
C SER A 79 26.36 -7.20 0.28
N ALA A 80 27.49 -6.50 0.15
CA ALA A 80 28.48 -6.49 1.20
C ALA A 80 27.71 -6.02 2.42
N ARG A 81 27.54 -6.88 3.43
CA ARG A 81 27.04 -6.44 4.73
C ARG A 81 28.15 -5.55 5.28
N GLY A 82 28.13 -4.29 4.92
CA GLY A 82 29.28 -3.40 5.04
C GLY A 82 28.82 -1.98 5.28
N ASP A 83 28.39 -1.74 6.51
CA ASP A 83 28.44 -0.44 7.20
C ASP A 83 28.24 0.79 6.30
N ASP A 84 27.04 0.92 5.72
CA ASP A 84 26.61 2.12 4.99
C ASP A 84 26.33 3.32 5.93
N ARG A 85 27.06 3.44 7.05
CA ARG A 85 26.97 4.62 7.94
C ARG A 85 27.66 5.79 7.27
N GLU A 86 26.99 6.35 6.28
CA GLU A 86 27.23 7.69 5.81
C GLU A 86 27.10 8.63 7.03
N SER A 87 28.11 9.45 7.28
CA SER A 87 28.07 10.33 8.45
C SER A 87 27.00 11.41 8.24
N ASP A 88 26.42 11.92 9.33
CA ASP A 88 25.41 12.99 9.23
C ASP A 88 25.94 14.21 8.45
N ALA A 89 27.25 14.46 8.49
CA ALA A 89 27.91 15.51 7.70
C ALA A 89 27.91 15.21 6.20
N ASP A 90 28.13 13.96 5.79
CA ASP A 90 28.12 13.55 4.38
C ASP A 90 26.70 13.61 3.79
N ILE A 91 25.69 13.26 4.59
CA ILE A 91 24.28 13.36 4.19
C ILE A 91 23.88 14.82 3.97
N LEU A 92 24.29 15.74 4.84
CA LEU A 92 23.96 17.17 4.73
C LEU A 92 24.72 17.86 3.58
N ASN A 93 25.94 17.43 3.28
CA ASN A 93 26.75 18.00 2.21
C ASN A 93 26.45 17.40 0.83
N SER A 94 25.72 16.28 0.78
CA SER A 94 25.32 15.65 -0.48
C SER A 94 24.24 16.46 -1.19
N PRO A 95 24.42 16.84 -2.47
CA PRO A 95 23.39 17.52 -3.22
C PRO A 95 22.17 16.62 -3.35
N MET A 96 21.00 17.14 -2.97
CA MET A 96 19.74 16.40 -3.02
C MET A 96 19.52 15.86 -4.45
N PRO A 97 19.26 14.54 -4.61
CA PRO A 97 19.05 13.97 -5.93
C PRO A 97 17.86 14.68 -6.61
N PRO A 98 17.95 14.97 -7.92
CA PRO A 98 16.83 15.57 -8.63
C PRO A 98 15.62 14.64 -8.52
N ALA A 99 14.45 15.24 -8.33
CA ALA A 99 13.22 14.46 -8.21
C ALA A 99 13.07 13.53 -9.42
N PRO A 100 12.76 12.23 -9.21
CA PRO A 100 12.58 11.31 -10.31
C PRO A 100 11.41 11.77 -11.18
N ILE A 101 11.61 11.72 -12.50
CA ILE A 101 10.56 12.03 -13.47
C ILE A 101 9.73 10.76 -13.65
N PHE A 102 8.48 10.79 -13.22
CA PHE A 102 7.52 9.73 -13.50
C PHE A 102 6.90 9.98 -14.87
N THR A 103 7.19 9.10 -15.83
CA THR A 103 6.67 9.22 -17.21
C THR A 103 5.23 8.77 -17.35
N SER A 104 4.69 8.05 -16.35
CA SER A 104 3.31 7.57 -16.32
C SER A 104 2.41 8.62 -15.66
N ASP A 105 1.24 8.85 -16.25
CA ASP A 105 0.21 9.68 -15.63
C ASP A 105 -0.37 8.98 -14.40
N MET A 106 -0.66 9.76 -13.34
CA MET A 106 -1.13 9.22 -12.07
C MET A 106 -2.53 8.63 -12.16
N ASP A 107 -3.39 9.12 -13.06
CA ASP A 107 -4.74 8.58 -13.24
C ASP A 107 -4.71 7.22 -13.94
N ASP A 108 -3.78 7.00 -14.86
CA ASP A 108 -3.53 5.69 -15.47
C ASP A 108 -3.07 4.67 -14.42
N VAL A 109 -2.16 5.06 -13.53
CA VAL A 109 -1.66 4.19 -12.45
C VAL A 109 -2.80 3.85 -11.47
N ARG A 110 -3.67 4.81 -11.14
CA ARG A 110 -4.85 4.57 -10.30
C ARG A 110 -5.84 3.62 -10.97
N ALA A 111 -6.08 3.77 -12.26
CA ALA A 111 -6.97 2.89 -13.02
C ALA A 111 -6.45 1.45 -13.05
N GLN A 112 -5.14 1.27 -13.31
CA GLN A 112 -4.48 -0.04 -13.25
C GLN A 112 -4.59 -0.65 -11.86
N ALA A 113 -4.41 0.15 -10.81
CA ALA A 113 -4.52 -0.30 -9.43
C ALA A 113 -5.94 -0.77 -9.08
N ALA A 114 -6.94 0.01 -9.44
CA ALA A 114 -8.34 -0.32 -9.22
C ALA A 114 -8.78 -1.59 -9.97
N ALA A 115 -8.21 -1.87 -11.14
CA ALA A 115 -8.50 -3.08 -11.92
C ALA A 115 -7.94 -4.36 -11.28
N LEU A 116 -6.75 -4.29 -10.67
CA LEU A 116 -6.09 -5.44 -10.06
C LEU A 116 -6.59 -5.74 -8.64
N VAL A 117 -6.94 -4.71 -7.88
CA VAL A 117 -7.45 -4.87 -6.51
C VAL A 117 -8.89 -5.35 -6.56
N ARG A 118 -9.12 -6.60 -6.15
CA ARG A 118 -10.48 -7.08 -5.85
C ARG A 118 -11.10 -6.10 -4.85
N LYS A 119 -12.34 -5.65 -5.13
CA LYS A 119 -13.11 -4.81 -4.19
C LYS A 119 -13.23 -5.55 -2.86
N MET A 120 -12.33 -5.25 -1.95
CA MET A 120 -12.41 -5.74 -0.58
C MET A 120 -13.48 -4.90 0.09
N PRO A 121 -14.57 -5.51 0.59
CA PRO A 121 -15.52 -4.77 1.41
C PRO A 121 -14.78 -4.36 2.68
N LEU A 122 -14.27 -3.14 2.70
CA LEU A 122 -13.89 -2.52 3.96
C LEU A 122 -15.17 -2.48 4.79
N PRO A 123 -15.17 -3.01 6.02
CA PRO A 123 -16.32 -2.88 6.90
C PRO A 123 -16.46 -1.40 7.27
N LEU A 124 -17.17 -0.64 6.43
CA LEU A 124 -17.75 0.64 6.78
C LEU A 124 -19.00 0.35 7.63
N GLY A 125 -18.76 -0.18 8.83
CA GLY A 125 -19.79 -0.59 9.77
C GLY A 125 -19.17 -0.82 11.14
N ASP A 126 -19.55 0.04 12.08
CA ASP A 126 -19.36 -0.06 13.53
C ASP A 126 -18.34 -1.08 14.03
N THR A 127 -17.05 -0.77 13.87
CA THR A 127 -16.01 -1.41 14.68
C THR A 127 -16.23 -1.03 16.13
N HIS A 128 -16.98 -1.87 16.86
CA HIS A 128 -17.04 -1.84 18.32
C HIS A 128 -15.65 -2.23 18.84
N GLY A 129 -14.71 -1.29 18.83
CA GLY A 129 -13.33 -1.54 19.19
C GLY A 129 -12.45 -0.28 19.09
N TRP A 130 -12.34 0.43 20.21
CA TRP A 130 -11.26 1.36 20.59
C TRP A 130 -11.13 2.74 19.94
N HIS A 131 -11.95 3.13 18.96
CA HIS A 131 -12.04 4.53 18.53
C HIS A 131 -13.46 5.06 18.71
N SER A 132 -13.71 5.77 19.81
CA SER A 132 -14.97 6.45 20.04
C SER A 132 -15.13 7.66 19.09
N ARG A 133 -16.19 7.59 18.29
CA ARG A 133 -17.02 8.69 17.77
C ARG A 133 -16.37 10.08 17.73
N ARG A 134 -15.97 10.49 16.53
CA ARG A 134 -16.20 11.86 16.08
C ARG A 134 -16.85 11.82 14.69
N SER A 135 -18.17 11.63 14.71
CA SER A 135 -19.02 11.71 13.52
C SER A 135 -18.95 13.13 12.97
N ARG A 136 -18.12 13.36 11.95
CA ARG A 136 -18.35 14.43 10.98
C ARG A 136 -18.61 13.78 9.64
N SER A 137 -19.88 13.77 9.26
CA SER A 137 -20.36 13.40 7.94
C SER A 137 -19.69 14.31 6.89
N VAL A 138 -18.64 13.82 6.23
CA VAL A 138 -18.26 14.35 4.92
C VAL A 138 -19.14 13.62 3.91
N SER A 139 -20.35 14.14 3.69
CA SER A 139 -21.10 13.79 2.51
C SER A 139 -20.28 14.29 1.31
N LEU A 140 -19.65 13.38 0.57
CA LEU A 140 -19.20 13.67 -0.79
C LEU A 140 -20.47 13.84 -1.62
N ARG A 141 -20.98 15.06 -1.62
CA ARG A 141 -22.04 15.51 -2.50
C ARG A 141 -21.42 15.53 -3.90
N THR A 142 -21.51 14.43 -4.62
CA THR A 142 -21.38 14.43 -6.08
C THR A 142 -22.48 15.36 -6.60
N ARG A 143 -22.11 16.61 -6.94
CA ARG A 143 -22.99 17.50 -7.69
C ARG A 143 -23.06 16.96 -9.13
N SER A 144 -23.95 16.00 -9.38
CA SER A 144 -24.58 15.87 -10.69
C SER A 144 -25.93 16.58 -10.60
N ALA A 145 -25.99 17.80 -11.13
CA ALA A 145 -27.25 18.51 -11.31
C ALA A 145 -27.81 18.19 -12.70
N PRO A 146 -29.08 17.77 -12.83
CA PRO A 146 -29.87 18.07 -14.01
C PRO A 146 -30.70 19.33 -13.74
N ALA A 147 -30.67 20.24 -14.72
CA ALA A 147 -31.40 21.49 -14.73
C ALA A 147 -32.93 21.27 -14.62
N SER A 148 -33.58 21.93 -13.66
CA SER A 148 -35.02 22.13 -13.68
C SER A 148 -35.36 23.47 -13.04
N ARG A 149 -35.82 24.41 -13.87
CA ARG A 149 -36.30 25.74 -13.51
C ARG A 149 -37.55 25.62 -12.64
N ARG A 150 -37.50 26.05 -11.37
CA ARG A 150 -38.70 26.49 -10.64
C ARG A 150 -38.38 27.71 -9.77
N ASN A 151 -39.22 28.73 -9.95
CA ASN A 151 -39.09 30.10 -9.47
C ASN A 151 -38.96 30.21 -7.93
N LEU A 152 -37.92 30.91 -7.47
CA LEU A 152 -37.75 31.31 -6.07
C LEU A 152 -38.67 32.51 -5.77
N ARG A 153 -39.75 32.28 -5.00
CA ARG A 153 -40.43 33.35 -4.27
C ARG A 153 -39.71 33.53 -2.93
N ILE A 154 -39.15 34.71 -2.73
CA ILE A 154 -38.47 35.13 -1.49
C ILE A 154 -39.55 35.40 -0.42
N ARG A 155 -39.42 34.82 0.77
CA ARG A 155 -40.22 35.17 1.97
C ARG A 155 -39.37 36.05 2.90
N PRO A 156 -39.89 37.17 3.45
CA PRO A 156 -39.14 38.08 4.30
C PRO A 156 -39.00 37.59 5.77
N PRO A 157 -38.04 38.14 6.54
CA PRO A 157 -37.65 37.62 7.86
C PRO A 157 -38.60 38.06 8.98
N GLY A 158 -39.05 37.10 9.80
CA GLY A 158 -39.85 37.33 11.01
C GLY A 158 -39.05 37.13 12.30
N THR A 159 -39.00 38.20 13.09
CA THR A 159 -38.86 38.38 14.55
C THR A 159 -38.36 37.22 15.43
N ILE A 160 -37.26 37.47 16.15
CA ILE A 160 -36.68 36.62 17.20
C ILE A 160 -37.54 36.72 18.48
N PRO A 161 -38.02 35.62 19.09
CA PRO A 161 -38.69 35.67 20.38
C PRO A 161 -37.69 35.72 21.55
N SER A 162 -37.99 36.59 22.51
CA SER A 162 -37.27 36.86 23.76
C SER A 162 -37.27 35.68 24.74
N LEU A 163 -36.11 35.39 25.33
CA LEU A 163 -35.92 34.42 26.42
C LEU A 163 -36.55 34.90 27.73
N PRO A 164 -37.24 34.04 28.51
CA PRO A 164 -37.73 34.41 29.83
C PRO A 164 -36.62 34.42 30.88
N ARG A 165 -36.60 35.51 31.66
CA ARG A 165 -35.86 35.69 32.92
C ARG A 165 -36.20 34.56 33.90
N ARG A 166 -35.18 33.85 34.41
CA ARG A 166 -35.34 32.96 35.58
C ARG A 166 -34.84 33.68 36.83
N SER A 167 -35.76 33.86 37.78
CA SER A 167 -35.59 34.52 39.06
C SER A 167 -34.81 33.68 40.07
N ARG A 168 -34.11 34.42 40.94
CA ARG A 168 -33.45 33.99 42.18
C ARG A 168 -34.39 33.27 43.16
N SER A 169 -33.86 32.24 43.83
CA SER A 169 -33.98 31.95 45.27
C SER A 169 -33.28 30.60 45.49
N GLY A 170 -32.11 30.56 46.12
CA GLY A 170 -31.94 30.38 47.58
C GLY A 170 -31.56 28.91 47.81
N GLY A 171 -30.54 28.51 48.55
CA GLY A 171 -29.52 29.16 49.35
C GLY A 171 -28.65 28.04 49.97
N CYS A 172 -27.40 28.39 50.29
CA CYS A 172 -26.60 27.92 51.42
C CYS A 172 -26.32 26.42 51.62
N GLY A 173 -25.03 26.05 51.57
CA GLY A 173 -24.52 24.77 52.06
C GLY A 173 -23.00 24.64 51.87
N PHE A 174 -22.27 25.48 52.60
CA PHE A 174 -20.80 25.51 52.71
C PHE A 174 -20.34 24.29 53.53
N SER A 175 -19.39 23.50 53.02
CA SER A 175 -18.44 22.75 53.87
C SER A 175 -17.29 22.17 53.05
N THR A 176 -16.17 22.87 53.17
CA THR A 176 -14.80 22.50 52.79
C THR A 176 -14.26 21.41 53.73
N LEU A 177 -13.19 20.72 53.27
CA LEU A 177 -12.26 19.83 53.98
C LEU A 177 -12.60 18.32 53.99
N CYS A 178 -11.79 17.51 53.30
CA CYS A 178 -10.68 16.81 53.96
C CYS A 178 -9.74 16.13 52.95
N SER A 179 -8.44 16.19 53.26
CA SER A 179 -7.32 15.61 52.52
C SER A 179 -7.33 14.09 52.55
N SER A 180 -6.93 13.46 51.44
CA SER A 180 -6.53 12.06 51.38
C SER A 180 -5.09 11.91 51.91
N ALA A 181 -4.92 10.98 52.84
CA ALA A 181 -3.72 10.15 52.98
C ALA A 181 -4.04 8.78 52.37
#